data_AF-A0A8D9BJP4-F1
#
_entry.id   AF-A0A8D9BJP4-F1
#
_cell.length_a   1.000
_cell.length_b   1.000
_cell.length_c   1.000
_cell.angle_alpha   90.00
_cell.angle_beta   90.00
_cell.angle_gamma   90.00
#
_symmetry.space_group_name_H-M   'P 1'
#
loop_
_entity.id
_entity.type
_entity.pdbx_description
1 polymer ?
#
loop_
_entity_poly.entity_id
_entity_poly.type
_entity_poly.pdbx_seq_one_letter_code
_entity_poly.pdbx_strand_id
1 'polypeptide(L)'
;NGAIPIMENTRASAASHILRFFQSLTHAFNCRNANCQLPSCHKMKRVLQHSKICKRKEKGVCPICKDLQALCCYHAKYCHNSKCDVPFCATIKRKMEQHKREQRLQQVRYFF
;
A
#
# COMPACT_ATOMS: atom_id res chain seq x y z
N ASN A 1 -2.99 24.70 -31.91
CA ASN A 1 -2.65 23.34 -32.41
C ASN A 1 -1.17 23.11 -32.13
N GLY A 2 -0.74 22.82 -30.91
CA GLY A 2 -1.02 21.60 -30.15
C GLY A 2 0.33 21.09 -29.64
N ALA A 3 1.04 21.92 -28.87
CA ALA A 3 2.29 21.53 -28.22
C ALA A 3 1.94 20.65 -27.02
N ILE A 4 2.19 19.34 -27.13
CA ILE A 4 2.22 18.45 -25.98
C ILE A 4 3.69 18.35 -25.57
N PRO A 5 4.12 18.96 -24.44
CA PRO A 5 5.43 18.69 -23.89
C PRO A 5 5.39 17.31 -23.22
N ILE A 6 5.79 16.26 -23.95
CA ILE A 6 6.12 14.98 -23.32
C ILE A 6 7.48 15.12 -22.63
N MET A 7 7.40 15.42 -21.34
CA MET A 7 8.46 15.38 -20.35
C MET A 7 9.31 14.11 -20.46
N GLU A 8 10.43 14.23 -21.16
CA GLU A 8 11.52 13.27 -21.19
C GLU A 8 12.42 13.54 -19.98
N ASN A 9 12.28 12.74 -18.92
CA ASN A 9 13.14 12.83 -17.75
C ASN A 9 13.31 11.44 -17.09
N THR A 10 14.46 10.83 -17.39
CA THR A 10 15.49 10.49 -16.39
C THR A 10 15.44 9.14 -15.64
N ARG A 11 16.45 8.33 -16.00
CA ARG A 11 17.41 7.55 -15.18
C ARG A 11 16.92 6.36 -14.31
N ALA A 12 17.70 5.27 -14.40
CA ALA A 12 17.84 4.13 -13.46
C ALA A 12 16.91 2.92 -13.69
N SER A 13 17.41 1.96 -14.48
CA SER A 13 16.76 0.71 -14.90
C SER A 13 16.59 -0.38 -13.81
N ALA A 14 16.98 -0.15 -12.56
CA ALA A 14 16.74 -1.08 -11.43
C ALA A 14 15.88 -0.46 -10.30
N ALA A 15 15.97 0.86 -10.08
CA ALA A 15 15.03 1.61 -9.24
C ALA A 15 13.62 1.66 -9.85
N SER A 16 13.52 1.42 -11.16
CA SER A 16 12.29 1.56 -11.95
C SER A 16 11.22 0.56 -11.55
N HIS A 17 11.55 -0.68 -11.17
CA HIS A 17 10.52 -1.67 -10.84
C HIS A 17 9.82 -1.36 -9.51
N ILE A 18 10.57 -0.96 -8.48
CA ILE A 18 10.02 -0.58 -7.17
C ILE A 18 9.24 0.74 -7.27
N LEU A 19 9.79 1.73 -7.97
CA LEU A 19 9.11 3.02 -8.17
C LEU A 19 7.83 2.86 -9.00
N ARG A 20 7.88 2.08 -10.09
CA ARG A 20 6.72 1.78 -10.93
C ARG A 20 5.68 0.94 -10.20
N PHE A 21 6.12 0.08 -9.29
CA PHE A 21 5.22 -0.62 -8.36
C PHE A 21 4.50 0.37 -7.45
N PHE A 22 5.22 1.30 -6.80
CA PHE A 22 4.58 2.31 -5.96
C PHE A 22 3.66 3.25 -6.73
N GLN A 23 4.03 3.64 -7.95
CA GLN A 23 3.18 4.44 -8.84
C GLN A 23 1.91 3.67 -9.23
N SER A 24 2.02 2.39 -9.61
CA SER A 24 0.87 1.56 -9.97
C SER A 24 -0.05 1.35 -8.77
N LEU A 25 0.52 1.15 -7.59
CA LEU A 25 -0.19 0.99 -6.34
C LEU A 25 -0.94 2.28 -5.99
N THR A 26 -0.22 3.41 -5.93
CA THR A 26 -0.78 4.75 -5.65
C THR A 26 -1.87 5.12 -6.65
N HIS A 27 -1.65 4.84 -7.94
CA HIS A 27 -2.65 5.03 -8.98
C HIS A 27 -3.90 4.22 -8.67
N ALA A 28 -3.79 2.91 -8.47
CA ALA A 28 -4.96 2.08 -8.23
C ALA A 28 -5.79 2.51 -7.01
N PHE A 29 -5.12 3.03 -5.99
CA PHE A 29 -5.74 3.56 -4.78
C PHE A 29 -6.47 4.90 -4.99
N ASN A 30 -5.96 5.77 -5.86
CA ASN A 30 -6.53 7.08 -6.14
C ASN A 30 -7.41 7.12 -7.41
N CYS A 31 -7.34 6.08 -8.24
CA CYS A 31 -7.99 6.06 -9.54
C CYS A 31 -9.50 5.90 -9.40
N ARG A 32 -10.24 7.00 -9.58
CA ARG A 32 -11.70 7.02 -9.64
C ARG A 32 -12.26 6.69 -11.02
N ASN A 33 -11.41 6.65 -12.05
CA ASN A 33 -11.83 6.34 -13.41
C ASN A 33 -12.33 4.88 -13.51
N ALA A 34 -13.62 4.70 -13.84
CA ALA A 34 -14.21 3.39 -14.05
C ALA A 34 -13.66 2.68 -15.30
N ASN A 35 -13.21 3.44 -16.31
CA ASN A 35 -12.72 2.95 -17.59
C ASN A 35 -11.19 2.91 -17.66
N CYS A 36 -10.50 2.69 -16.54
CA CYS A 36 -9.04 2.67 -16.51
C CYS A 36 -8.50 1.45 -17.26
N GLN A 37 -7.75 1.65 -18.34
CA GLN A 37 -7.25 0.54 -19.17
C GLN A 37 -6.12 -0.29 -18.51
N LEU A 38 -5.66 0.09 -17.31
CA LEU A 38 -4.57 -0.61 -16.61
C LEU A 38 -5.10 -1.87 -15.91
N PRO A 39 -4.67 -3.09 -16.31
CA PRO A 39 -5.14 -4.33 -15.70
C PRO A 39 -4.78 -4.42 -14.21
N SER A 40 -3.60 -3.92 -13.83
CA SER A 40 -3.17 -3.82 -12.43
C SER A 40 -4.08 -2.94 -11.57
N CYS A 41 -4.63 -1.87 -12.16
CA CYS A 41 -5.57 -0.98 -11.50
C CYS A 41 -6.90 -1.71 -11.22
N HIS A 42 -7.45 -2.42 -12.21
CA HIS A 42 -8.65 -3.23 -12.03
C HIS A 42 -8.49 -4.33 -10.98
N LYS A 43 -7.37 -5.07 -11.03
CA LYS A 43 -7.07 -6.11 -10.05
C LYS A 43 -7.03 -5.53 -8.64
N MET A 44 -6.30 -4.42 -8.46
CA MET A 44 -6.17 -3.78 -7.15
C MET A 44 -7.51 -3.20 -6.66
N LYS A 45 -8.32 -2.58 -7.53
CA LYS A 45 -9.67 -2.11 -7.18
C LYS A 45 -10.54 -3.24 -6.61
N ARG A 46 -10.52 -4.43 -7.22
CA ARG A 46 -11.25 -5.61 -6.68
C ARG A 46 -10.73 -6.02 -5.30
N VAL A 47 -9.42 -6.04 -5.10
CA VAL A 47 -8.80 -6.36 -3.80
C VAL A 47 -9.22 -5.35 -2.72
N LEU A 48 -9.32 -4.07 -3.07
CA LEU A 48 -9.77 -3.01 -2.16
C LEU A 48 -11.25 -3.11 -1.82
N GLN A 49 -12.09 -3.40 -2.79
CA GLN A 49 -13.51 -3.67 -2.54
C GLN A 49 -13.69 -4.90 -1.64
N HIS A 50 -12.95 -5.97 -1.90
CA HIS A 50 -12.94 -7.16 -1.06
C HIS A 50 -12.57 -6.83 0.39
N SER A 51 -11.46 -6.11 0.62
CA SER A 51 -10.99 -5.75 1.98
C SER A 51 -12.04 -4.97 2.79
N LYS A 52 -12.90 -4.18 2.13
CA LYS A 52 -13.98 -3.44 2.79
C LYS A 52 -15.05 -4.37 3.37
N ILE A 53 -15.45 -5.41 2.63
CA ILE A 53 -16.53 -6.33 3.02
C ILE A 53 -16.02 -7.62 3.70
N CYS A 54 -14.72 -7.89 3.64
CA CYS A 54 -14.14 -9.13 4.15
C CYS A 54 -14.01 -9.10 5.69
N LYS A 55 -14.93 -9.80 6.37
CA LYS A 55 -14.88 -10.02 7.83
C LYS A 55 -13.73 -10.95 8.27
N ARG A 56 -13.26 -11.82 7.36
CA ARG A 56 -12.15 -12.75 7.62
C ARG A 56 -10.78 -12.07 7.76
N LYS A 57 -10.67 -10.77 7.41
CA LYS A 57 -9.43 -10.00 7.52
C LYS A 57 -8.96 -9.82 8.96
N GLU A 58 -9.87 -9.76 9.93
CA GLU A 58 -9.54 -9.56 11.35
C GLU A 58 -8.88 -10.78 11.97
N LYS A 59 -9.30 -11.97 11.52
CA LYS A 59 -8.70 -13.25 11.93
C LYS A 59 -7.42 -13.59 11.15
N GLY A 60 -7.04 -12.79 10.16
CA GLY A 60 -5.85 -13.06 9.33
C GLY A 60 -5.92 -14.29 8.43
N VAL A 61 -7.08 -14.94 8.31
CA VAL A 61 -7.27 -16.19 7.55
C VAL A 61 -7.52 -15.97 6.06
N CYS A 62 -7.70 -14.72 5.62
CA CYS A 62 -7.97 -14.41 4.22
C CYS A 62 -6.65 -14.13 3.46
N PRO A 63 -6.30 -14.94 2.44
CA PRO A 63 -5.05 -14.78 1.69
C PRO A 63 -5.00 -13.45 0.92
N ILE A 64 -6.11 -13.01 0.32
CA ILE A 64 -6.20 -11.74 -0.42
C ILE A 64 -5.90 -10.55 0.50
N CYS A 65 -6.48 -10.57 1.71
CA CYS A 65 -6.25 -9.51 2.69
C CYS A 65 -4.82 -9.56 3.25
N LYS A 66 -4.24 -10.76 3.41
CA LYS A 66 -2.86 -10.96 3.84
C LYS A 66 -1.88 -10.37 2.82
N ASP A 67 -2.08 -10.66 1.54
CA ASP A 67 -1.26 -10.11 0.45
C ASP A 67 -1.40 -8.59 0.37
N LEU A 68 -2.64 -8.06 0.48
CA LEU A 68 -2.87 -6.61 0.51
C LEU A 68 -2.12 -5.95 1.67
N GLN A 69 -2.17 -6.54 2.86
CA GLN A 69 -1.44 -6.04 4.03
C GLN A 69 0.06 -6.08 3.82
N ALA A 70 0.61 -7.15 3.23
CA ALA A 70 2.04 -7.24 2.93
C ALA A 70 2.49 -6.15 1.95
N LEU A 71 1.73 -5.93 0.88
CA LEU A 71 2.02 -4.87 -0.11
C LEU A 71 1.97 -3.49 0.54
N CYS A 72 0.94 -3.22 1.36
CA CYS A 72 0.80 -1.93 2.02
C CYS A 72 1.80 -1.74 3.17
N CYS A 73 2.26 -2.81 3.81
CA CYS A 73 3.36 -2.81 4.79
C CYS A 73 4.68 -2.41 4.13
N TYR A 74 4.97 -3.01 2.97
CA TYR A 74 6.13 -2.62 2.18
C TYR A 74 6.07 -1.13 1.81
N HIS A 75 4.92 -0.64 1.35
CA HIS A 75 4.73 0.79 1.12
C HIS A 75 4.92 1.64 2.39
N ALA A 76 4.29 1.27 3.51
CA ALA A 76 4.39 2.02 4.76
C ALA A 76 5.83 2.14 5.28
N LYS A 77 6.69 1.14 5.04
CA LYS A 77 8.11 1.14 5.42
C LYS A 77 8.92 2.24 4.74
N TYR A 78 8.64 2.52 3.46
CA TYR A 78 9.36 3.53 2.68
C TYR A 78 8.58 4.84 2.54
N CYS A 79 7.30 4.85 2.94
CA CYS A 79 6.44 6.01 2.87
C CYS A 79 6.70 6.94 4.06
N HIS A 80 7.44 8.02 3.83
CA HIS A 80 7.62 9.09 4.81
C HIS A 80 6.48 10.12 4.82
N ASN A 81 5.53 10.03 3.88
CA ASN A 81 4.42 10.97 3.83
C ASN A 81 3.46 10.71 5.00
N SER A 82 3.24 11.74 5.82
CA SER A 82 2.32 11.69 6.97
C SER A 82 0.86 11.72 6.52
N LYS A 83 0.57 12.38 5.39
CA LYS A 83 -0.76 12.42 4.76
C LYS A 83 -0.74 11.61 3.47
N CYS A 84 -0.51 10.31 3.60
CA CYS A 84 -0.50 9.42 2.45
C CYS A 84 -1.94 9.16 1.98
N ASP A 85 -2.23 9.44 0.70
CA ASP A 85 -3.54 9.20 0.09
C ASP A 85 -3.85 7.71 -0.12
N VAL A 86 -2.88 6.82 0.08
CA VAL A 86 -3.09 5.38 0.00
C VAL A 86 -3.91 4.94 1.22
N PRO A 87 -5.18 4.52 1.04
CA PRO A 87 -5.95 3.94 2.13
C PRO A 87 -5.24 2.68 2.63
N PHE A 88 -5.42 2.37 3.90
CA PHE A 88 -4.68 1.36 4.66
C PHE A 88 -3.24 1.73 5.06
N CYS A 89 -2.54 2.65 4.38
CA CYS A 89 -1.19 3.07 4.77
C CYS A 89 -1.14 3.58 6.22
N ALA A 90 -2.01 4.54 6.56
CA ALA A 90 -2.10 5.09 7.93
C ALA A 90 -2.50 4.03 8.97
N THR A 91 -3.42 3.13 8.63
CA THR A 91 -3.84 2.05 9.53
C THR A 91 -2.71 1.06 9.78
N ILE A 92 -1.93 0.72 8.75
CA ILE A 92 -0.80 -0.19 8.87
C ILE A 92 0.32 0.46 9.67
N LYS A 93 0.69 1.72 9.41
CA LYS A 93 1.65 2.47 10.23
C LYS A 93 1.27 2.43 11.72
N ARG A 94 0.01 2.71 12.05
CA ARG A 94 -0.50 2.61 13.43
C ARG A 94 -0.35 1.20 14.02
N LYS A 95 -0.69 0.16 13.25
CA LYS A 95 -0.50 -1.23 13.68
C LYS A 95 0.97 -1.61 13.88
N MET A 96 1.87 -1.12 13.04
CA MET A 96 3.31 -1.36 13.21
C MET A 96 3.84 -0.72 14.50
N GLU A 97 3.44 0.53 14.77
CA GLU A 97 3.79 1.22 16.02
C GLU A 97 3.19 0.53 17.26
N GLN A 98 1.93 0.08 17.17
CA GLN A 98 1.30 -0.69 18.23
C GLN A 98 2.06 -1.99 18.51
N HIS A 99 2.37 -2.77 17.47
CA HIS A 99 3.14 -4.01 17.60
C HIS A 99 4.53 -3.76 18.22
N LYS A 100 5.22 -2.70 17.81
CA LYS A 100 6.52 -2.31 18.39
C LYS A 100 6.40 -1.92 19.87
N ARG A 101 5.30 -1.28 20.26
CA ARG A 101 4.99 -0.97 21.67
C ARG A 101 4.70 -2.25 22.46
N GLU A 102 3.89 -3.15 21.93
CA GLU A 102 3.56 -4.44 22.54
C GLU A 102 4.82 -5.31 22.74
N GLN A 103 5.69 -5.39 21.73
CA GLN A 103 6.97 -6.11 21.84
C GLN A 103 7.90 -5.53 22.89
N ARG A 104 7.94 -4.19 23.06
CA ARG A 104 8.71 -3.55 24.13
C ARG A 104 8.12 -3.87 25.51
N LEU A 105 6.80 -3.80 25.64
CA LEU A 105 6.13 -4.15 26.89
C LEU A 105 6.32 -5.63 27.27
N GLN A 106 6.29 -6.54 26.29
CA GLN A 106 6.59 -7.96 26.52
C GLN A 106 8.04 -8.14 27.00
N GLN A 107 9.03 -7.49 26.37
CA GLN A 107 10.43 -7.59 26.80
C GLN A 107 10.65 -7.07 28.23
N VAL A 108 9.96 -6.01 28.64
CA VAL A 108 10.04 -5.49 30.02
C VAL A 108 9.34 -6.43 31.01
N ARG A 109 8.27 -7.12 30.58
CA ARG A 109 7.50 -8.06 31.41
C ARG A 109 8.18 -9.40 31.67
N TYR A 110 9.20 -9.75 30.87
CA TYR A 110 10.06 -10.93 31.10
C TYR A 110 11.28 -10.62 31.96
N PHE A 111 11.47 -9.36 32.39
CA PHE A 111 12.57 -8.92 33.25
C PHE A 111 12.15 -8.71 34.72
N PHE A 112 10.93 -9.14 35.06
CA PHE A 112 10.37 -9.28 36.41
C PHE A 112 9.75 -10.67 36.53
#